data_AF-A0A1L6JHC6-F1
#
_entry.id   AF-A0A1L6JHC6-F1
#
_cell.length_a   1.000
_cell.length_b   1.000
_cell.length_c   1.000
_cell.angle_alpha   90.00
_cell.angle_beta   90.00
_cell.angle_gamma   90.00
#
_symmetry.space_group_name_H-M   'P 1'
#
loop_
_entity.id
_entity.type
_entity.pdbx_description
1 polymer ?
#
loop_
_entity_poly.entity_id
_entity_poly.type
_entity_poly.pdbx_seq_one_letter_code
_entity_poly.pdbx_strand_id
1 'polypeptide(L)'
;MTYRSRDLAYLVVAVVCGIGIYFMFRTMYMAEEPLPFAQEMTLVFLGGVVTIALTAALLNRQTELELRKEGRVIILQQQCAIYMACIEKVAKIVENIRHDAVLIDDLRVLNHQLAVVASEEVVVRFEAVLDALLSGFADGALSGADGEKVMQSVADLTTAMRSDVLQNTALTSTNAASAIRQNSRRMEQLDDLSFEAEVATNKENSNARS
;
A
#
# COMPACT_ATOMS: atom_id res chain seq x y z
N MET A 1 21.07 22.95 -23.12
CA MET A 1 21.97 23.85 -22.37
C MET A 1 21.34 25.21 -22.01
N THR A 2 20.32 25.68 -22.75
CA THR A 2 19.64 26.98 -22.56
C THR A 2 18.79 27.12 -21.29
N TYR A 3 18.29 26.03 -20.71
CA TYR A 3 17.53 26.08 -19.44
C TYR A 3 18.42 26.48 -18.25
N ARG A 4 19.60 25.88 -18.14
CA ARG A 4 20.55 26.16 -17.05
C ARG A 4 21.10 27.59 -17.06
N SER A 5 21.27 28.20 -18.23
CA SER A 5 21.70 29.60 -18.35
C SER A 5 20.59 30.60 -18.00
N ARG A 6 19.32 30.27 -18.29
CA ARG A 6 18.17 31.09 -17.92
C ARG A 6 17.94 31.06 -16.41
N ASP A 7 18.03 29.88 -15.79
CA ASP A 7 17.90 29.74 -14.34
C ASP A 7 19.00 30.52 -13.60
N LEU A 8 20.23 30.48 -14.12
CA LEU A 8 21.34 31.25 -13.58
C LEU A 8 21.16 32.76 -13.75
N ALA A 9 20.60 33.21 -14.89
CA ALA A 9 20.27 34.62 -15.09
C ALA A 9 19.17 35.10 -14.13
N TYR A 10 18.11 34.31 -13.92
CA TYR A 10 17.07 34.63 -12.95
C TYR A 10 17.62 34.67 -11.51
N LEU A 11 18.53 33.75 -11.16
CA LEU A 11 19.20 33.75 -9.86
C LEU A 11 20.05 35.01 -9.65
N VAL A 12 20.83 35.42 -10.64
CA VAL A 12 21.63 36.65 -10.58
C VAL A 12 20.73 37.88 -10.42
N VAL A 13 19.65 37.98 -11.18
CA VAL A 13 18.67 39.08 -11.07
C VAL A 13 18.03 39.09 -9.68
N ALA A 14 17.63 37.93 -9.15
CA ALA A 14 17.04 37.83 -7.82
C ALA A 14 18.02 38.27 -6.72
N VAL A 15 19.30 37.87 -6.82
CA VAL A 15 20.35 38.28 -5.87
C VAL A 15 20.60 39.78 -5.92
N VAL A 16 20.73 40.36 -7.12
CA VAL A 16 20.93 41.81 -7.28
C VAL A 16 19.74 42.60 -6.75
N CYS A 17 18.50 42.17 -7.04
CA CYS A 17 17.30 42.77 -6.47
C CYS A 17 17.28 42.66 -4.95
N GLY A 18 17.62 41.50 -4.37
CA GLY A 18 17.68 41.31 -2.93
C GLY A 18 18.69 42.24 -2.24
N ILE A 19 19.87 42.40 -2.84
CA ILE A 19 20.90 43.33 -2.36
C ILE A 19 20.39 44.78 -2.44
N GLY A 20 19.79 45.18 -3.57
CA GLY A 20 19.25 46.52 -3.76
C GLY A 20 18.14 46.86 -2.75
N ILE A 21 17.23 45.90 -2.52
CA ILE A 21 16.17 46.01 -1.50
C ILE A 21 16.79 46.19 -0.12
N TYR A 22 17.77 45.36 0.27
CA TYR A 22 18.46 45.48 1.56
C TYR A 22 19.09 46.86 1.76
N PHE A 23 19.80 47.39 0.74
CA PHE A 23 20.41 48.71 0.83
C PHE A 23 19.38 49.84 0.92
N MET A 24 18.29 49.78 0.13
CA MET A 24 17.18 50.74 0.21
C MET A 24 16.56 50.77 1.62
N PHE A 25 16.31 49.60 2.20
CA PHE A 25 15.81 49.46 3.57
C PHE A 25 16.80 50.03 4.59
N ARG A 26 18.10 49.73 4.44
CA ARG A 26 19.17 50.24 5.31
C ARG A 26 19.27 51.77 5.25
N THR A 27 19.16 52.37 4.06
CA THR A 27 19.21 53.83 3.91
C THR A 27 17.98 54.52 4.50
N MET A 28 16.79 53.95 4.36
CA MET A 28 15.58 54.50 5.00
C MET A 28 15.64 54.37 6.52
N TYR A 29 16.23 53.29 7.04
CA TYR A 29 16.33 53.07 8.47
C TYR A 29 17.41 53.95 9.14
N MET A 30 18.52 54.24 8.46
CA MET A 30 19.67 54.98 9.00
C MET A 30 19.73 56.47 8.59
N ALA A 31 18.66 57.02 8.00
CA ALA A 31 18.61 58.42 7.62
C ALA A 31 18.72 59.36 8.83
N GLU A 32 19.48 60.45 8.69
CA GLU A 32 19.92 61.35 9.77
C GLU A 32 18.78 62.13 10.45
N GLU A 33 17.64 62.30 9.78
CA GLU A 33 16.38 62.71 10.40
C GLU A 33 15.46 61.49 10.49
N PRO A 34 15.32 60.85 11.66
CA PRO A 34 14.42 59.73 11.79
C PRO A 34 13.00 60.28 11.62
N LEU A 35 12.41 60.08 10.46
CA LEU A 35 10.96 60.14 10.31
C LEU A 35 10.43 58.84 10.97
N PRO A 36 9.97 58.87 12.24
CA PRO A 36 9.60 57.65 12.97
C PRO A 36 8.54 56.84 12.21
N PHE A 37 7.65 57.54 11.51
CA PHE A 37 6.65 56.98 10.63
C PHE A 37 7.24 56.11 9.50
N ALA A 38 8.35 56.52 8.87
CA ALA A 38 8.95 55.76 7.78
C ALA A 38 9.56 54.44 8.27
N GLN A 39 10.19 54.44 9.45
CA GLN A 39 10.73 53.23 10.08
C GLN A 39 9.62 52.27 10.53
N GLU A 40 8.55 52.79 11.14
CA GLU A 40 7.39 51.98 11.55
C GLU A 40 6.71 51.31 10.35
N MET A 41 6.42 52.07 9.29
CA MET A 41 5.79 51.53 8.07
C MET A 41 6.67 50.48 7.38
N THR A 42 7.98 50.68 7.43
CA THR A 42 8.99 49.74 6.92
C THR A 42 8.98 48.42 7.70
N LEU A 43 8.92 48.47 9.03
CA LEU A 43 8.84 47.29 9.88
C LEU A 43 7.50 46.56 9.74
N VAL A 44 6.39 47.29 9.61
CA VAL A 44 5.06 46.72 9.33
C VAL A 44 5.07 45.99 7.99
N PHE A 45 5.63 46.60 6.96
CA PHE A 45 5.76 45.96 5.65
C PHE A 45 6.63 44.71 5.71
N LEU A 46 7.80 44.78 6.34
CA LEU A 46 8.70 43.63 6.48
C LEU A 46 8.05 42.50 7.28
N GLY A 47 7.39 42.83 8.39
CA GLY A 47 6.62 41.88 9.19
C GLY A 47 5.50 41.22 8.39
N GLY A 48 4.79 42.00 7.56
CA GLY A 48 3.78 41.48 6.64
C GLY A 48 4.34 40.51 5.62
N VAL A 49 5.44 40.87 4.94
CA VAL A 49 6.11 40.01 3.96
C VAL A 49 6.60 38.71 4.61
N VAL A 50 7.24 38.79 5.78
CA VAL A 50 7.70 37.61 6.53
C VAL A 50 6.52 36.72 6.94
N THR A 51 5.42 37.31 7.41
CA THR A 51 4.21 36.57 7.81
C THR A 51 3.57 35.85 6.63
N ILE A 52 3.45 36.51 5.48
CA ILE A 52 2.92 35.91 4.25
C ILE A 52 3.83 34.77 3.79
N ALA A 53 5.15 35.00 3.76
CA ALA A 53 6.13 33.98 3.35
C ALA A 53 6.09 32.76 4.28
N LEU A 54 6.00 32.98 5.59
CA LEU A 54 5.91 31.91 6.58
C LEU A 54 4.61 31.12 6.42
N THR A 55 3.47 31.81 6.28
CA THR A 55 2.16 31.17 6.06
C THR A 55 2.16 30.35 4.79
N ALA A 56 2.71 30.87 3.69
CA ALA A 56 2.84 30.15 2.43
C ALA A 56 3.73 28.90 2.57
N ALA A 57 4.85 29.01 3.28
CA ALA A 57 5.74 27.88 3.52
C ALA A 57 5.08 26.79 4.39
N LEU A 58 4.37 27.19 5.44
CA LEU A 58 3.64 26.28 6.32
C LEU A 58 2.51 25.57 5.58
N LEU A 59 1.72 26.31 4.78
CA LEU A 59 0.64 25.73 3.99
C LEU A 59 1.18 24.72 2.98
N ASN A 60 2.22 25.07 2.23
CA ASN A 60 2.82 24.17 1.24
C ASN A 60 3.33 22.87 1.88
N ARG A 61 3.97 22.98 3.05
CA ARG A 61 4.45 21.80 3.79
C ARG A 61 3.31 20.94 4.33
N GLN A 62 2.20 21.54 4.75
CA GLN A 62 1.01 20.79 5.16
C GLN A 62 0.39 20.07 3.96
N THR A 63 0.19 20.75 2.84
CA THR A 63 -0.35 20.16 1.61
C THR A 63 0.50 19.00 1.11
N GLU A 64 1.83 19.13 1.13
CA GLU A 64 2.73 18.04 0.75
C GLU A 64 2.58 16.81 1.66
N LEU A 65 2.45 17.03 2.97
CA LEU A 65 2.25 15.95 3.94
C LEU A 65 0.89 15.26 3.77
N GLU A 66 -0.17 16.02 3.50
CA GLU A 66 -1.50 15.47 3.23
C GLU A 66 -1.54 14.66 1.93
N LEU A 67 -0.99 15.20 0.85
CA LEU A 67 -0.88 14.48 -0.43
C LEU A 67 -0.09 13.17 -0.28
N ARG A 68 1.00 13.17 0.50
CA ARG A 68 1.77 11.95 0.81
C ARG A 68 0.97 10.95 1.63
N LYS A 69 0.07 11.40 2.51
CA LYS A 69 -0.82 10.52 3.29
C LYS A 69 -1.89 9.91 2.38
N GLU A 70 -2.56 10.74 1.58
CA GLU A 70 -3.59 10.30 0.64
C GLU A 70 -3.03 9.31 -0.38
N GLY A 71 -1.89 9.62 -1.00
CA GLY A 71 -1.23 8.72 -1.94
C GLY A 71 -0.88 7.36 -1.32
N ARG A 72 -0.44 7.35 -0.06
CA ARG A 72 -0.16 6.10 0.67
C ARG A 72 -1.42 5.28 0.93
N VAL A 73 -2.52 5.93 1.31
CA VAL A 73 -3.81 5.24 1.52
C VAL A 73 -4.29 4.59 0.23
N ILE A 74 -4.19 5.30 -0.90
CA ILE A 74 -4.57 4.78 -2.22
C ILE A 74 -3.75 3.54 -2.58
N ILE A 75 -2.43 3.58 -2.41
CA ILE A 75 -1.55 2.43 -2.69
C ILE A 75 -1.91 1.23 -1.81
N LEU A 76 -2.13 1.47 -0.52
CA LEU A 76 -2.52 0.42 0.42
C LEU A 76 -3.87 -0.21 0.04
N GLN A 77 -4.85 0.61 -0.34
CA GLN A 77 -6.15 0.14 -0.82
C GLN A 77 -6.01 -0.72 -2.09
N GLN A 78 -5.18 -0.28 -3.04
CA GLN A 78 -4.92 -1.03 -4.27
C GLN A 78 -4.26 -2.39 -3.98
N GLN A 79 -3.27 -2.42 -3.08
CA GLN A 79 -2.61 -3.66 -2.65
C GLN A 79 -3.62 -4.64 -2.04
N CYS A 80 -4.46 -4.17 -1.09
CA CYS A 80 -5.50 -4.99 -0.49
C CYS A 80 -6.53 -5.49 -1.52
N ALA A 81 -6.89 -4.67 -2.51
CA ALA A 81 -7.82 -5.06 -3.57
C ALA A 81 -7.26 -6.19 -4.44
N ILE A 82 -5.98 -6.10 -4.82
CA ILE A 82 -5.29 -7.16 -5.58
C ILE A 82 -5.24 -8.45 -4.77
N TYR A 83 -4.93 -8.37 -3.47
CA TYR A 83 -4.88 -9.54 -2.58
C TYR A 83 -6.22 -10.26 -2.46
N MET A 84 -7.31 -9.51 -2.24
CA MET A 84 -8.65 -10.09 -2.18
C MET A 84 -9.06 -10.72 -3.51
N ALA A 85 -8.72 -10.09 -4.64
CA ALA A 85 -8.99 -10.65 -5.96
C ALA A 85 -8.23 -11.96 -6.21
N CYS A 86 -6.98 -12.07 -5.74
CA CYS A 86 -6.21 -13.32 -5.83
C CYS A 86 -6.89 -14.46 -5.07
N ILE A 87 -7.26 -14.23 -3.81
CA ILE A 87 -7.92 -15.23 -2.97
C ILE A 87 -9.26 -15.64 -3.60
N GLU A 88 -10.08 -14.68 -4.01
CA GLU A 88 -11.38 -14.94 -4.62
C GLU A 88 -11.27 -15.76 -5.92
N LYS A 89 -10.30 -15.43 -6.79
CA LYS A 89 -10.12 -16.14 -8.06
C LYS A 89 -9.62 -17.57 -7.85
N VAL A 90 -8.68 -17.78 -6.94
CA VAL A 90 -8.22 -19.14 -6.61
C VAL A 90 -9.36 -19.97 -6.01
N ALA A 91 -10.14 -19.41 -5.08
CA ALA A 91 -11.30 -20.10 -4.51
C ALA A 91 -12.34 -20.48 -5.59
N LYS A 92 -12.63 -19.57 -6.53
CA LYS A 92 -13.52 -19.86 -7.67
C LYS A 92 -12.97 -20.94 -8.60
N ILE A 93 -11.65 -21.02 -8.79
CA ILE A 93 -11.02 -22.08 -9.59
C ILE A 93 -11.17 -23.43 -8.87
N VAL A 94 -11.00 -23.47 -7.55
CA VAL A 94 -11.20 -24.70 -6.76
C VAL A 94 -12.66 -25.15 -6.78
N GLU A 95 -13.61 -24.22 -6.68
CA GLU A 95 -15.05 -24.51 -6.73
C GLU A 95 -15.49 -24.98 -8.13
N ASN A 96 -14.91 -24.40 -9.19
CA ASN A 96 -15.17 -24.81 -10.57
C ASN A 96 -14.24 -25.95 -10.99
N ILE A 97 -14.67 -27.19 -10.75
CA ILE A 97 -13.95 -28.45 -11.04
C ILE A 97 -13.38 -28.55 -12.49
N ARG A 98 -13.89 -27.74 -13.44
CA ARG A 98 -13.41 -27.71 -14.83
C ARG A 98 -12.61 -26.45 -15.15
N HIS A 99 -11.54 -26.65 -15.93
CA HIS A 99 -10.73 -25.61 -16.54
C HIS A 99 -11.57 -24.53 -17.24
N ASP A 100 -11.71 -23.38 -16.57
CA ASP A 100 -12.18 -22.15 -17.22
C ASP A 100 -10.95 -21.34 -17.66
N ALA A 101 -10.75 -21.26 -18.98
CA ALA A 101 -9.64 -20.52 -19.56
C ALA A 101 -9.65 -19.03 -19.18
N VAL A 102 -10.82 -18.45 -18.89
CA VAL A 102 -10.96 -17.06 -18.45
C VAL A 102 -10.40 -16.89 -17.04
N LEU A 103 -10.69 -17.83 -16.13
CA LEU A 103 -10.16 -17.78 -14.76
C LEU A 103 -8.64 -17.91 -14.71
N ILE A 104 -8.04 -18.70 -15.61
CA ILE A 104 -6.58 -18.85 -15.71
C ILE A 104 -5.92 -17.58 -16.27
N ASP A 105 -6.53 -16.93 -17.26
CA ASP A 105 -6.01 -15.66 -17.79
C ASP A 105 -6.11 -14.54 -16.73
N ASP A 106 -7.22 -14.48 -15.99
CA ASP A 106 -7.38 -13.59 -14.84
C ASP A 106 -6.29 -13.83 -13.78
N LEU A 107 -5.99 -15.10 -13.48
CA LEU A 107 -4.95 -15.47 -12.52
C LEU A 107 -3.56 -15.04 -12.98
N ARG A 108 -3.29 -15.06 -14.29
CA ARG A 108 -2.05 -14.57 -14.88
C ARG A 108 -1.90 -13.06 -14.73
N VAL A 109 -2.99 -12.31 -14.96
CA VAL A 109 -3.00 -10.86 -14.74
C VAL A 109 -2.73 -10.54 -13.26
N LEU A 110 -3.38 -11.28 -12.36
CA LEU A 110 -3.18 -11.13 -10.92
C LEU A 110 -1.75 -11.46 -10.49
N ASN A 111 -1.11 -12.48 -11.09
CA ASN A 111 0.29 -12.78 -10.85
C ASN A 111 1.21 -11.59 -11.21
N HIS A 112 0.98 -10.96 -12.36
CA HIS A 112 1.73 -9.78 -12.77
C HIS A 112 1.49 -8.58 -11.84
N GLN A 113 0.26 -8.40 -11.36
CA GLN A 113 -0.06 -7.35 -10.40
C GLN A 113 0.62 -7.58 -9.05
N LEU A 114 0.62 -8.82 -8.55
CA LEU A 114 1.32 -9.22 -7.33
C LEU A 114 2.81 -8.93 -7.41
N ALA A 115 3.47 -9.25 -8.53
CA ALA A 115 4.89 -8.98 -8.73
C ALA A 115 5.27 -7.48 -8.65
N VAL A 116 4.30 -6.58 -8.82
CA VAL A 116 4.52 -5.12 -8.74
C VAL A 116 4.29 -4.58 -7.33
N VAL A 117 3.29 -5.11 -6.61
CA VAL A 117 2.80 -4.49 -5.36
C VAL A 117 3.13 -5.29 -4.10
N ALA A 118 3.52 -6.55 -4.22
CA ALA A 118 3.68 -7.45 -3.08
C ALA A 118 5.15 -7.65 -2.67
N SER A 119 5.35 -7.95 -1.39
CA SER A 119 6.62 -8.42 -0.86
C SER A 119 7.04 -9.77 -1.45
N GLU A 120 8.34 -10.06 -1.38
CA GLU A 120 8.95 -11.32 -1.81
C GLU A 120 8.24 -12.54 -1.18
N GLU A 121 7.95 -12.47 0.12
CA GLU A 121 7.27 -13.57 0.84
C GLU A 121 5.90 -13.88 0.24
N VAL A 122 5.11 -12.86 -0.10
CA VAL A 122 3.78 -13.04 -0.72
C VAL A 122 3.89 -13.66 -2.10
N VAL A 123 4.87 -13.24 -2.91
CA VAL A 123 5.09 -13.81 -4.25
C VAL A 123 5.47 -15.29 -4.16
N VAL A 124 6.38 -15.66 -3.24
CA VAL A 124 6.77 -17.06 -3.01
C VAL A 124 5.58 -17.91 -2.56
N ARG A 125 4.72 -17.39 -1.66
CA ARG A 125 3.52 -18.12 -1.23
C ARG A 125 2.49 -18.25 -2.35
N PHE A 126 2.40 -17.27 -3.24
CA PHE A 126 1.50 -17.36 -4.39
C PHE A 126 1.98 -18.39 -5.41
N GLU A 127 3.30 -18.51 -5.62
CA GLU A 127 3.89 -19.57 -6.45
C GLU A 127 3.51 -20.97 -5.93
N ALA A 128 3.57 -21.20 -4.62
CA ALA A 128 3.10 -22.45 -4.02
C ALA A 128 1.61 -22.74 -4.30
N VAL A 129 0.75 -21.71 -4.36
CA VAL A 129 -0.66 -21.87 -4.77
C VAL A 129 -0.76 -22.27 -6.23
N LEU A 130 0.04 -21.65 -7.11
CA LEU A 130 0.06 -22.00 -8.54
C LEU A 130 0.55 -23.44 -8.75
N ASP A 131 1.59 -23.88 -8.02
CA ASP A 131 2.10 -25.25 -8.07
C ASP A 131 1.04 -26.26 -7.60
N ALA A 132 0.33 -25.95 -6.51
CA ALA A 132 -0.78 -26.78 -6.02
C ALA A 132 -1.88 -26.90 -7.06
N LEU A 133 -2.29 -25.79 -7.71
CA LEU A 133 -3.27 -25.80 -8.79
C LEU A 133 -2.79 -26.61 -10.00
N LEU A 134 -1.55 -26.40 -10.46
CA LEU A 134 -0.98 -27.12 -11.60
C LEU A 134 -0.92 -28.62 -11.33
N SER A 135 -0.52 -29.02 -10.13
CA SER A 135 -0.48 -30.43 -9.73
C SER A 135 -1.88 -31.04 -9.64
N GLY A 136 -2.87 -30.31 -9.10
CA GLY A 136 -4.26 -30.76 -9.01
C GLY A 136 -4.98 -30.86 -10.35
N PHE A 137 -4.56 -30.09 -11.36
CA PHE A 137 -5.10 -30.16 -12.71
C PHE A 137 -4.39 -31.17 -13.62
N ALA A 138 -3.34 -31.86 -13.16
CA ALA A 138 -2.58 -32.80 -13.98
C ALA A 138 -3.46 -33.92 -14.59
N ASP A 139 -4.50 -34.34 -13.85
CA ASP A 139 -5.47 -35.36 -14.27
C ASP A 139 -6.72 -34.78 -14.97
N GLY A 140 -6.73 -33.47 -15.26
CA GLY A 140 -7.77 -32.76 -16.01
C GLY A 140 -9.00 -32.31 -15.20
N ALA A 141 -9.06 -32.65 -13.91
CA ALA A 141 -10.07 -32.16 -12.97
C ALA A 141 -9.48 -32.11 -11.55
N LEU A 142 -9.86 -31.10 -10.78
CA LEU A 142 -9.43 -30.98 -9.39
C LEU A 142 -10.23 -31.96 -8.52
N SER A 143 -9.54 -32.86 -7.80
CA SER A 143 -10.20 -33.67 -6.77
C SER A 143 -10.44 -32.84 -5.50
N GLY A 144 -11.34 -33.30 -4.61
CA GLY A 144 -11.56 -32.64 -3.32
C GLY A 144 -10.27 -32.51 -2.50
N ALA A 145 -9.42 -33.54 -2.52
CA ALA A 145 -8.12 -33.54 -1.83
C ALA A 145 -7.12 -32.54 -2.45
N ASP A 146 -7.20 -32.28 -3.76
CA ASP A 146 -6.36 -31.27 -4.41
C ASP A 146 -6.86 -29.86 -4.14
N GLY A 147 -8.19 -29.68 -4.07
CA GLY A 147 -8.82 -28.43 -3.65
C GLY A 147 -8.40 -28.04 -2.24
N GLU A 148 -8.36 -29.00 -1.32
CA GLU A 148 -7.90 -28.79 0.06
C GLU A 148 -6.43 -28.36 0.13
N LYS A 149 -5.53 -28.99 -0.63
CA LYS A 149 -4.11 -28.58 -0.71
C LYS A 149 -3.95 -27.16 -1.26
N VAL A 150 -4.75 -26.80 -2.27
CA VAL A 150 -4.76 -25.44 -2.82
C VAL A 150 -5.23 -24.45 -1.77
N MET A 151 -6.33 -24.75 -1.07
CA MET A 151 -6.87 -23.88 -0.01
C MET A 151 -5.93 -23.74 1.18
N GLN A 152 -5.20 -24.78 1.56
CA GLN A 152 -4.13 -24.70 2.55
C GLN A 152 -3.03 -23.73 2.11
N SER A 153 -2.62 -23.79 0.84
CA SER A 153 -1.64 -22.86 0.28
C SER A 153 -2.16 -21.42 0.24
N VAL A 154 -3.47 -21.23 0.02
CA VAL A 154 -4.14 -19.91 0.09
C VAL A 154 -4.17 -19.38 1.53
N ALA A 155 -4.31 -20.24 2.54
CA ALA A 155 -4.24 -19.84 3.95
C ALA A 155 -2.85 -19.31 4.32
N ASP A 156 -1.79 -19.99 3.86
CA ASP A 156 -0.40 -19.53 4.00
C ASP A 156 -0.17 -18.20 3.27
N LEU A 157 -0.67 -18.08 2.03
CA LEU A 157 -0.62 -16.83 1.25
C LEU A 157 -1.31 -15.68 1.99
N THR A 158 -2.50 -15.92 2.53
CA THR A 158 -3.26 -14.92 3.28
C THR A 158 -2.51 -14.46 4.52
N THR A 159 -1.78 -15.37 5.18
CA THR A 159 -0.93 -15.04 6.32
C THR A 159 0.23 -14.14 5.92
N ALA A 160 0.90 -14.43 4.79
CA ALA A 160 1.95 -13.58 4.24
C ALA A 160 1.41 -12.20 3.83
N MET A 161 0.27 -12.14 3.12
CA MET A 161 -0.39 -10.89 2.72
C MET A 161 -0.73 -10.00 3.92
N ARG A 162 -1.23 -10.59 5.02
CA ARG A 162 -1.49 -9.85 6.26
C ARG A 162 -0.20 -9.32 6.88
N SER A 163 0.86 -10.11 6.91
CA SER A 163 2.17 -9.67 7.41
C SER A 163 2.70 -8.48 6.61
N ASP A 164 2.63 -8.56 5.28
CA ASP A 164 3.06 -7.51 4.35
C ASP A 164 2.31 -6.18 4.59
N VAL A 165 0.97 -6.24 4.67
CA VAL A 165 0.12 -5.08 4.98
C VAL A 165 0.44 -4.47 6.35
N LEU A 166 0.66 -5.33 7.37
CA LEU A 166 0.95 -4.88 8.73
C LEU A 166 2.35 -4.28 8.87
N GLN A 167 3.34 -4.76 8.12
CA GLN A 167 4.69 -4.18 8.12
C GLN A 167 4.70 -2.81 7.44
N ASN A 168 3.88 -2.61 6.40
CA ASN A 168 3.73 -1.32 5.71
C ASN A 168 2.88 -0.31 6.48
N THR A 169 2.09 -0.76 7.46
CA THR A 169 1.28 0.12 8.31
C THR A 169 2.02 0.35 9.63
N ALA A 170 2.40 1.59 9.93
CA ALA A 170 3.12 1.97 11.17
C ALA A 170 2.35 1.69 12.49
N LEU A 171 1.25 0.95 12.43
CA LEU A 171 0.34 0.61 13.53
C LEU A 171 0.58 -0.84 13.97
N THR A 172 1.80 -1.16 14.42
CA THR A 172 2.01 -2.42 15.14
C THR A 172 1.50 -2.26 16.57
N SER A 173 0.18 -2.34 16.78
CA SER A 173 -0.30 -2.70 18.11
C SER A 173 -0.05 -4.20 18.29
N THR A 174 0.71 -4.57 19.31
CA THR A 174 1.02 -5.98 19.65
C THR A 174 -0.25 -6.85 19.76
N ASN A 175 -1.40 -6.24 20.07
CA ASN A 175 -2.70 -6.88 20.21
C ASN A 175 -3.36 -7.25 18.87
N ALA A 176 -3.14 -6.49 17.80
CA ALA A 176 -3.72 -6.81 16.49
C ALA A 176 -3.08 -8.07 15.90
N ALA A 177 -1.75 -8.17 15.99
CA ALA A 177 -1.01 -9.34 15.50
C ALA A 177 -1.39 -10.63 16.25
N SER A 178 -1.62 -10.56 17.57
CA SER A 178 -2.03 -11.71 18.36
C SER A 178 -3.47 -12.14 18.07
N ALA A 179 -4.41 -11.18 17.92
CA ALA A 179 -5.79 -11.46 17.54
C ALA A 179 -5.88 -12.10 16.14
N ILE A 180 -5.08 -11.63 15.17
CA ILE A 180 -5.01 -12.21 13.83
C ILE A 180 -4.50 -13.65 13.86
N ARG A 181 -3.44 -13.93 14.62
CA ARG A 181 -2.92 -15.31 14.79
C ARG A 181 -3.95 -16.23 15.44
N GLN A 182 -4.69 -15.73 16.42
CA GLN A 182 -5.76 -16.51 17.07
C GLN A 182 -6.92 -16.79 16.12
N ASN A 183 -7.30 -15.82 15.28
CA ASN A 183 -8.33 -16.02 14.26
C ASN A 183 -7.93 -17.09 13.25
N SER A 184 -6.68 -17.06 12.77
CA SER A 184 -6.15 -18.07 11.85
C SER A 184 -6.23 -19.48 12.42
N ARG A 185 -5.78 -19.66 13.68
CA ARG A 185 -5.81 -20.97 14.35
C ARG A 185 -7.22 -21.51 14.57
N ARG A 186 -8.20 -20.63 14.80
CA ARG A 186 -9.60 -21.05 14.95
C ARG A 186 -10.22 -21.48 13.63
N MET A 187 -9.80 -20.89 12.51
CA MET A 187 -10.26 -21.31 11.20
C MET A 187 -9.71 -22.69 10.84
N GLU A 188 -8.42 -22.93 11.10
CA GLU A 188 -7.77 -24.24 10.96
C GLU A 188 -8.52 -25.33 11.75
N GLN A 189 -8.89 -25.05 13.01
CA GLN A 189 -9.71 -25.94 13.83
C GLN A 189 -11.12 -26.20 13.26
N LEU A 190 -11.71 -25.26 12.52
CA LEU A 190 -13.02 -25.43 11.91
C LEU A 190 -12.93 -26.32 10.66
N ASP A 191 -11.88 -26.17 9.86
CA ASP A 191 -11.62 -27.04 8.72
C ASP A 191 -11.38 -28.49 9.19
N ASP A 192 -10.56 -28.69 10.24
CA ASP A 192 -10.32 -30.03 10.82
C ASP A 192 -11.61 -30.73 11.25
N LEU A 193 -12.54 -30.00 11.90
CA LEU A 193 -13.83 -30.53 12.32
C LEU A 193 -14.73 -30.92 11.14
N SER A 194 -14.65 -30.16 10.04
CA SER A 194 -15.41 -30.46 8.83
C SER A 194 -14.90 -31.73 8.16
N PHE A 195 -13.58 -31.91 8.12
CA PHE A 195 -12.92 -33.10 7.59
C PHE A 195 -13.25 -34.35 8.42
N GLU A 196 -13.18 -34.26 9.76
CA GLU A 196 -13.56 -35.38 10.65
C GLU A 196 -15.02 -35.82 10.46
N ALA A 197 -15.94 -34.88 10.27
CA ALA A 197 -17.34 -35.17 10.02
C ALA A 197 -17.57 -35.86 8.65
N GLU A 198 -16.84 -35.44 7.61
CA GLU A 198 -16.92 -36.04 6.28
C GLU A 198 -16.33 -37.46 6.24
N VAL A 199 -15.24 -37.70 6.98
CA VAL A 199 -14.66 -39.04 7.14
C VAL A 199 -15.59 -39.97 7.93
N ALA A 200 -16.24 -39.47 8.99
CA ALA A 200 -17.18 -40.26 9.79
C ALA A 200 -18.41 -40.70 8.97
N THR A 201 -18.98 -39.79 8.18
CA THR A 201 -20.15 -40.09 7.31
C THR A 201 -19.82 -41.07 6.19
N ASN A 202 -18.62 -41.00 5.59
CA ASN A 202 -18.17 -41.97 4.60
C ASN A 202 -17.97 -43.37 5.19
N LYS A 203 -17.46 -43.46 6.43
CA LYS A 203 -17.24 -44.74 7.13
C LYS A 203 -18.56 -45.41 7.52
N GLU A 204 -19.56 -44.63 7.93
CA GLU A 204 -20.91 -45.11 8.24
C GLU A 204 -21.63 -45.62 6.99
N ASN A 205 -21.53 -44.90 5.86
CA ASN A 205 -22.08 -45.33 4.58
C ASN A 205 -21.41 -46.59 4.01
N SER A 206 -20.12 -46.79 4.27
CA SER A 206 -19.40 -48.02 3.88
C SER A 206 -19.82 -49.23 4.71
N ASN A 207 -20.09 -49.06 6.00
CA ASN A 207 -20.54 -50.15 6.87
C ASN A 207 -22.02 -50.52 6.65
N ALA A 208 -22.86 -49.59 6.21
CA ALA A 208 -24.27 -49.85 5.90
C ALA A 208 -24.50 -50.58 4.56
N ARG A 209 -23.46 -50.69 3.72
CA ARG A 209 -23.50 -51.34 2.40
C ARG A 209 -22.84 -52.73 2.35
N SER A 210 -22.32 -53.21 3.48
CA SER A 210 -21.72 -54.54 3.63
C SER A 210 -22.59 -55.45 4.48
#